data_AF-A0A084VKL6-F1
#
_entry.id   AF-A0A084VKL6-F1
#
_cell.length_a   1.000
_cell.length_b   1.000
_cell.length_c   1.000
_cell.angle_alpha   90.00
_cell.angle_beta   90.00
_cell.angle_gamma   90.00
#
_symmetry.space_group_name_H-M   'P 1'
#
loop_
_entity.id
_entity.type
_entity.pdbx_description
1 polymer ?
#
loop_
_entity_poly.entity_id
_entity_poly.type
_entity_poly.pdbx_seq_one_letter_code
_entity_poly.pdbx_strand_id
1 'polypeptide(L)'
;MDYLQDKLQEVEQTMKTTIEKVESRFEAKMNAVEDSLQKAMKVELQEIQQASKERHTILQAKLDKHEVEIMERIEKVNSKIGTRVQAFEDTLKKSVETNEDNTGAKLEGLKKQLISKIDHMRLHQEAETKSFQETSQTELKKLMPLIKALVPLHSCRQAPVNYSDKYMIKAGINSQPFEVFCEQNKFDGGWTVIQHRFDGSVDFYRGWSEYRNGFGNLDGEFWLGLEYVHQLTKNRPHELLVEIKDFHGNYGYAKYSEFELGSETESYALKKLGIYSGTAADSMKWNKNEKFSTFDRDNNPSHAYYAELRHGAWWYWSSTLSNLNGRYQNTTEDWSAMTWYTFKVDWLGLSYSRMMIRDIVN
;
A
#
# COMPACT_ATOMS: atom_id res chain seq x y z
N MET A 1 -17.42 -29.08 -171.58
CA MET A 1 -16.72 -28.51 -170.42
C MET A 1 -17.59 -28.57 -169.17
N ASP A 2 -18.89 -28.31 -169.26
CA ASP A 2 -19.81 -28.28 -168.11
C ASP A 2 -19.83 -29.55 -167.24
N TYR A 3 -19.71 -30.75 -167.83
CA TYR A 3 -19.70 -32.01 -167.07
C TYR A 3 -18.50 -32.18 -166.12
N LEU A 4 -17.33 -31.62 -166.47
CA LEU A 4 -16.12 -31.74 -165.65
C LEU A 4 -16.11 -30.74 -164.48
N GLN A 5 -16.76 -29.60 -164.65
CA GLN A 5 -16.82 -28.55 -163.63
C GLN A 5 -17.82 -28.90 -162.52
N ASP A 6 -18.96 -29.50 -162.89
CA ASP A 6 -19.95 -30.02 -161.96
C ASP A 6 -19.37 -31.16 -161.08
N LYS A 7 -18.59 -32.06 -161.69
CA LYS A 7 -17.86 -33.13 -160.99
C LYS A 7 -16.81 -32.60 -160.01
N LEU A 8 -16.09 -31.53 -160.37
CA LEU A 8 -15.07 -30.92 -159.50
C LEU A 8 -15.73 -30.21 -158.30
N GLN A 9 -16.84 -29.51 -158.52
CA GLN A 9 -17.63 -28.88 -157.47
C GLN A 9 -18.25 -29.92 -156.51
N GLU A 10 -18.71 -31.05 -157.05
CA GLU A 10 -19.20 -32.19 -156.26
C GLU A 10 -18.09 -32.77 -155.37
N VAL A 11 -16.86 -32.92 -155.89
CA VAL A 11 -15.70 -33.40 -155.13
C VAL A 11 -15.26 -32.39 -154.07
N GLU A 12 -15.17 -31.10 -154.38
CA GLU A 12 -14.83 -30.05 -153.39
C GLU A 12 -15.86 -29.96 -152.27
N GLN A 13 -17.15 -29.99 -152.60
CA GLN A 13 -18.22 -29.97 -151.61
C GLN A 13 -18.19 -31.23 -150.75
N THR A 14 -17.92 -32.40 -151.33
CA THR A 14 -17.76 -33.65 -150.59
C THR A 14 -16.54 -33.58 -149.67
N MET A 15 -15.42 -33.03 -150.14
CA MET A 15 -14.19 -32.89 -149.37
C MET A 15 -14.36 -31.91 -148.21
N LYS A 16 -15.00 -30.75 -148.44
CA LYS A 16 -15.32 -29.78 -147.40
C LYS A 16 -16.25 -30.35 -146.34
N THR A 17 -17.32 -31.04 -146.76
CA THR A 17 -18.24 -31.75 -145.86
C THR A 17 -17.53 -32.86 -145.06
N THR A 18 -16.53 -33.50 -145.66
CA THR A 18 -15.73 -34.54 -144.99
C THR A 18 -14.77 -33.93 -143.97
N ILE A 19 -14.12 -32.80 -144.31
CA ILE A 19 -13.25 -32.05 -143.39
C ILE A 19 -14.06 -31.54 -142.19
N GLU A 20 -15.21 -30.90 -142.41
CA GLU A 20 -16.09 -30.43 -141.33
C GLU A 20 -16.57 -31.59 -140.43
N LYS A 21 -16.85 -32.77 -141.01
CA LYS A 21 -17.17 -33.98 -140.23
C LYS A 21 -15.99 -34.50 -139.43
N VAL A 22 -14.78 -34.43 -139.96
CA VAL A 22 -13.55 -34.85 -139.27
C VAL A 22 -13.22 -33.89 -138.13
N GLU A 23 -13.29 -32.58 -138.38
CA GLU A 23 -13.08 -31.52 -137.38
C GLU A 23 -14.11 -31.63 -136.25
N SER A 24 -15.40 -31.75 -136.59
CA SER A 24 -16.47 -31.96 -135.59
C SER A 24 -16.26 -33.24 -134.76
N ARG A 25 -15.80 -34.34 -135.39
CA ARG A 25 -15.45 -35.57 -134.65
C ARG A 25 -14.22 -35.40 -133.77
N PHE A 26 -13.23 -34.63 -134.23
CA PHE A 26 -12.01 -34.38 -133.45
C PHE A 26 -12.32 -33.50 -132.25
N GLU A 27 -13.10 -32.44 -132.42
CA GLU A 27 -13.53 -31.53 -131.36
C GLU A 27 -14.44 -32.23 -130.34
N ALA A 28 -15.39 -33.08 -130.80
CA ALA A 28 -16.18 -33.92 -129.91
C ALA A 28 -15.32 -34.90 -129.10
N LYS A 29 -14.27 -35.47 -129.71
CA LYS A 29 -13.31 -36.33 -129.00
C LYS A 29 -12.45 -35.53 -128.02
N MET A 30 -11.98 -34.34 -128.37
CA MET A 30 -11.24 -33.47 -127.45
C MET A 30 -12.09 -33.08 -126.25
N ASN A 31 -13.33 -32.65 -126.46
CA ASN A 31 -14.25 -32.31 -125.37
C ASN A 31 -14.56 -33.53 -124.50
N ALA A 32 -14.70 -34.73 -125.08
CA ALA A 32 -14.87 -35.95 -124.31
C ALA A 32 -13.62 -36.31 -123.48
N VAL A 33 -12.42 -36.03 -124.00
CA VAL A 33 -11.15 -36.19 -123.26
C VAL A 33 -11.06 -35.16 -122.13
N GLU A 34 -11.39 -33.90 -122.39
CA GLU A 34 -11.39 -32.82 -121.39
C GLU A 34 -12.39 -33.12 -120.26
N ASP A 35 -13.62 -33.52 -120.59
CA ASP A 35 -14.65 -33.86 -119.59
C ASP A 35 -14.25 -35.10 -118.77
N SER A 36 -13.63 -36.10 -119.41
CA SER A 36 -13.05 -37.26 -118.72
C SER A 36 -11.92 -36.85 -117.77
N LEU A 37 -11.06 -35.93 -118.19
CA LEU A 37 -9.94 -35.42 -117.39
C LEU A 37 -10.45 -34.59 -116.20
N GLN A 38 -11.41 -33.68 -116.41
CA GLN A 38 -12.03 -32.88 -115.36
C GLN A 38 -12.75 -33.77 -114.34
N LYS A 39 -13.44 -34.81 -114.80
CA LYS A 39 -14.10 -35.80 -113.94
C LYS A 39 -13.10 -36.58 -113.11
N ALA A 40 -12.01 -37.07 -113.72
CA ALA A 40 -10.94 -37.77 -113.00
C ALA A 40 -10.28 -36.87 -111.94
N MET A 41 -9.97 -35.63 -112.30
CA MET A 41 -9.36 -34.65 -111.39
C MET A 41 -10.28 -34.30 -110.22
N LYS A 42 -11.60 -34.23 -110.44
CA LYS A 42 -12.59 -34.00 -109.39
C LYS A 42 -12.68 -35.18 -108.42
N VAL A 43 -12.58 -36.41 -108.92
CA VAL A 43 -12.55 -37.62 -108.07
C VAL A 43 -11.29 -37.64 -107.21
N GLU A 44 -10.10 -37.42 -107.80
CA GLU A 44 -8.85 -37.34 -107.02
C GLU A 44 -8.89 -36.23 -105.98
N LEU A 45 -9.43 -35.05 -106.32
CA LEU A 45 -9.56 -33.94 -105.36
C LEU A 45 -10.48 -34.31 -104.18
N GLN A 46 -11.59 -35.00 -104.43
CA GLN A 46 -12.50 -35.48 -103.39
C GLN A 46 -11.83 -36.53 -102.49
N GLU A 47 -11.08 -37.46 -103.07
CA GLU A 47 -10.31 -38.45 -102.31
C GLU A 47 -9.23 -37.80 -101.44
N ILE A 48 -8.49 -36.82 -101.97
CA ILE A 48 -7.50 -36.05 -101.21
C ILE A 48 -8.16 -35.26 -100.07
N GLN A 49 -9.29 -34.60 -100.32
CA GLN A 49 -10.04 -33.86 -99.31
C GLN A 49 -10.56 -34.77 -98.20
N GLN A 50 -11.10 -35.94 -98.57
CA GLN A 50 -11.59 -36.93 -97.62
C GLN A 50 -10.44 -37.48 -96.77
N ALA A 51 -9.34 -37.89 -97.40
CA ALA A 51 -8.15 -38.36 -96.71
C ALA A 51 -7.53 -37.29 -95.80
N SER A 52 -7.59 -36.01 -96.19
CA SER A 52 -7.16 -34.87 -95.36
C SER A 52 -8.05 -34.70 -94.13
N LYS A 53 -9.38 -34.76 -94.31
CA LYS A 53 -10.36 -34.65 -93.22
C LYS A 53 -10.20 -35.78 -92.21
N GLU A 54 -10.05 -37.01 -92.69
CA GLU A 54 -9.79 -38.18 -91.83
C GLU A 54 -8.48 -38.03 -91.05
N ARG A 55 -7.41 -37.56 -91.70
CA ARG A 55 -6.13 -37.27 -91.04
C ARG A 55 -6.29 -36.20 -89.95
N HIS A 56 -7.05 -35.15 -90.23
CA HIS A 56 -7.32 -34.08 -89.27
C HIS A 56 -8.10 -34.60 -88.06
N THR A 57 -9.13 -35.41 -88.26
CA THR A 57 -9.89 -36.04 -87.17
C THR A 57 -9.01 -36.94 -86.30
N ILE A 58 -8.12 -37.73 -86.91
CA ILE A 58 -7.17 -38.59 -86.17
C ILE A 58 -6.16 -37.73 -85.37
N LEU A 59 -5.65 -36.66 -85.97
CA LEU A 59 -4.73 -35.73 -85.30
C LEU A 59 -5.41 -35.02 -84.11
N GLN A 60 -6.65 -34.57 -84.29
CA GLN A 60 -7.41 -33.93 -83.22
C GLN A 60 -7.66 -34.91 -82.06
N ALA A 61 -8.10 -36.14 -82.35
CA ALA A 61 -8.30 -37.16 -81.33
C ALA A 61 -7.00 -37.50 -80.56
N LYS A 62 -5.84 -37.49 -81.23
CA LYS A 62 -4.53 -37.63 -80.57
C LYS A 62 -4.18 -36.43 -79.70
N LEU A 63 -4.51 -35.21 -80.16
CA LEU A 63 -4.28 -33.98 -79.42
C LEU A 63 -5.12 -33.97 -78.13
N ASP A 64 -6.41 -34.25 -78.24
CA ASP A 64 -7.34 -34.31 -77.10
C ASP A 64 -6.89 -35.37 -76.08
N LYS A 65 -6.44 -36.54 -76.57
CA LYS A 65 -5.88 -37.59 -75.70
C LYS A 65 -4.64 -37.11 -74.95
N HIS A 66 -3.71 -36.46 -75.63
CA HIS A 66 -2.51 -35.93 -74.98
C HIS A 66 -2.84 -34.82 -73.98
N GLU A 67 -3.85 -33.99 -74.25
CA GLU A 67 -4.30 -32.95 -73.33
C GLU A 67 -4.82 -33.55 -72.03
N VAL A 68 -5.63 -34.61 -72.10
CA VAL A 68 -6.10 -35.36 -70.93
C VAL A 68 -4.93 -35.98 -70.16
N GLU A 69 -4.00 -36.66 -70.84
CA GLU A 69 -2.82 -37.27 -70.20
C GLU A 69 -1.92 -36.24 -69.50
N ILE A 70 -1.77 -35.04 -70.07
CA ILE A 70 -1.03 -33.93 -69.47
C ILE A 70 -1.75 -33.43 -68.22
N MET A 71 -3.07 -33.25 -68.28
CA MET A 71 -3.86 -32.77 -67.14
C MET A 71 -3.81 -33.75 -65.97
N GLU A 72 -3.94 -35.06 -66.22
CA GLU A 72 -3.80 -36.10 -65.17
C GLU A 72 -2.41 -36.09 -64.54
N ARG A 73 -1.35 -35.87 -65.34
CA ARG A 73 0.02 -35.73 -64.81
C ARG A 73 0.17 -34.48 -63.96
N ILE A 74 -0.38 -33.35 -64.37
CA ILE A 74 -0.37 -32.09 -63.60
C ILE A 74 -1.07 -32.30 -62.27
N GLU A 75 -2.26 -32.91 -62.26
CA GLU A 75 -3.02 -33.16 -61.05
C GLU A 75 -2.26 -34.06 -60.06
N LYS A 76 -1.61 -35.13 -60.58
CA LYS A 76 -0.77 -36.02 -59.78
C LYS A 76 0.46 -35.31 -59.20
N VAL A 77 1.08 -34.39 -59.95
CA VAL A 77 2.20 -33.58 -59.46
C VAL A 77 1.72 -32.60 -58.39
N ASN A 78 0.59 -31.92 -58.61
CA ASN A 78 0.00 -30.98 -57.64
C ASN A 78 -0.37 -31.67 -56.33
N SER A 79 -0.97 -32.86 -56.39
CA SER A 79 -1.25 -33.72 -55.22
C SER A 79 0.03 -34.04 -54.43
N LYS A 80 1.11 -34.43 -55.12
CA LYS A 80 2.41 -34.71 -54.48
C LYS A 80 3.05 -33.45 -53.88
N ILE A 81 2.90 -32.30 -54.52
CA ILE A 81 3.39 -31.03 -53.99
C ILE A 81 2.61 -30.66 -52.73
N GLY A 82 1.27 -30.72 -52.77
CA GLY A 82 0.42 -30.40 -51.62
C GLY A 82 0.74 -31.25 -50.39
N THR A 83 0.89 -32.57 -50.57
CA THR A 83 1.27 -33.48 -49.47
C THR A 83 2.66 -33.17 -48.90
N ARG A 84 3.64 -32.81 -49.74
CA ARG A 84 4.98 -32.43 -49.28
C ARG A 84 4.99 -31.07 -48.58
N VAL A 85 4.20 -30.11 -49.06
CA VAL A 85 4.03 -28.80 -48.42
C VAL A 85 3.42 -28.98 -47.03
N GLN A 86 2.36 -29.77 -46.91
CA GLN A 86 1.72 -30.04 -45.61
C GLN A 86 2.69 -30.70 -44.62
N ALA A 87 3.44 -31.72 -45.06
CA ALA A 87 4.43 -32.37 -44.20
C ALA A 87 5.54 -31.41 -43.76
N PHE A 88 5.94 -30.48 -44.63
CA PHE A 88 6.91 -29.45 -44.29
C PHE A 88 6.36 -28.45 -43.29
N GLU A 89 5.12 -27.98 -43.48
CA GLU A 89 4.42 -27.10 -42.54
C GLU A 89 4.29 -27.73 -41.15
N ASP A 90 3.88 -29.01 -41.08
CA ASP A 90 3.74 -29.73 -39.80
C ASP A 90 5.09 -29.85 -39.08
N THR A 91 6.17 -30.12 -39.84
CA THR A 91 7.53 -30.19 -39.29
C THR A 91 7.99 -28.84 -38.78
N LEU A 92 7.71 -27.77 -39.53
CA LEU A 92 8.09 -26.42 -39.16
C LEU A 92 7.35 -25.99 -37.88
N LYS A 93 6.04 -26.24 -37.81
CA LYS A 93 5.20 -25.93 -36.66
C LYS A 93 5.72 -26.61 -35.39
N LYS A 94 6.01 -27.91 -35.47
CA LYS A 94 6.55 -28.67 -34.34
C LYS A 94 7.91 -28.15 -33.87
N SER A 95 8.78 -27.74 -34.81
CA SER A 95 10.08 -27.15 -34.49
C SER A 95 9.94 -25.80 -33.79
N VAL A 96 8.99 -24.96 -34.25
CA VAL A 96 8.67 -23.67 -33.61
C VAL A 96 8.14 -23.88 -32.19
N GLU A 97 7.14 -24.74 -32.00
CA GLU A 97 6.57 -25.06 -30.68
C GLU A 97 7.66 -25.56 -29.71
N THR A 98 8.54 -26.47 -30.18
CA THR A 98 9.65 -26.99 -29.36
C THR A 98 10.64 -25.89 -28.96
N ASN A 99 10.92 -24.95 -29.87
CA ASN A 99 11.81 -23.82 -29.58
C ASN A 99 11.17 -22.83 -28.61
N GLU A 100 9.88 -22.54 -28.74
CA GLU A 100 9.12 -21.70 -27.80
C GLU A 100 9.11 -22.32 -26.39
N ASP A 101 8.83 -23.62 -26.26
CA ASP A 101 8.84 -24.31 -24.97
C ASP A 101 10.24 -24.28 -24.31
N ASN A 102 11.28 -24.57 -25.09
CA ASN A 102 12.66 -24.56 -24.59
C ASN A 102 13.10 -23.16 -24.15
N THR A 103 12.74 -22.12 -24.91
CA THR A 103 13.05 -20.73 -24.55
C THR A 103 12.25 -20.27 -23.33
N GLY A 104 10.97 -20.63 -23.25
CA GLY A 104 10.11 -20.36 -22.10
C GLY A 104 10.64 -20.99 -20.80
N ALA A 105 11.02 -22.27 -20.85
CA ALA A 105 11.59 -22.97 -19.70
C ALA A 105 12.90 -22.33 -19.22
N LYS A 106 13.77 -21.92 -20.15
CA LYS A 106 15.05 -21.26 -19.83
C LYS A 106 14.83 -19.88 -19.21
N LEU A 107 13.85 -19.12 -19.72
CA LEU A 107 13.48 -17.81 -19.19
C LEU A 107 12.91 -17.91 -17.78
N GLU A 108 12.02 -18.88 -17.52
CA GLU A 108 11.49 -19.12 -16.16
C GLU A 108 12.58 -19.57 -15.17
N GLY A 109 13.56 -20.36 -15.62
CA GLY A 109 14.73 -20.69 -14.82
C GLY A 109 15.55 -19.46 -14.41
N LEU A 110 15.84 -18.57 -15.37
CA LEU A 110 16.54 -17.30 -15.12
C LEU A 110 15.75 -16.38 -14.19
N LYS A 111 14.42 -16.30 -14.38
CA LYS A 111 13.52 -15.49 -13.54
C LYS A 111 13.55 -15.96 -12.08
N LYS A 112 13.49 -17.27 -11.83
CA LYS A 112 13.60 -17.83 -10.48
C LYS A 112 14.95 -17.51 -9.82
N GLN A 113 16.05 -17.59 -10.57
CA GLN A 113 17.37 -17.20 -10.07
C GLN A 113 17.44 -15.70 -9.72
N LEU A 114 16.85 -14.85 -10.56
CA LEU A 114 16.81 -13.40 -10.32
C LEU A 114 16.03 -13.06 -9.06
N ILE A 115 14.84 -13.66 -8.87
CA ILE A 115 14.00 -13.46 -7.68
C ILE A 115 14.77 -13.87 -6.42
N SER A 116 15.38 -15.06 -6.41
CA SER A 116 16.17 -15.54 -5.27
C SER A 116 17.32 -14.59 -4.90
N LYS A 117 17.98 -14.00 -5.91
CA LYS A 117 19.08 -13.06 -5.70
C LYS A 117 18.58 -11.72 -5.13
N ILE A 118 17.42 -11.25 -5.59
CA ILE A 118 16.77 -10.04 -5.06
C ILE A 118 16.37 -10.25 -3.60
N ASP A 119 15.76 -11.40 -3.27
CA ASP A 119 15.37 -11.70 -1.88
C ASP A 119 16.56 -11.75 -0.94
N HIS A 120 17.68 -12.35 -1.38
CA HIS A 120 18.92 -12.37 -0.60
C HIS A 120 19.48 -10.97 -0.34
N MET A 121 19.47 -10.09 -1.36
CA MET A 121 19.91 -8.70 -1.18
C MET A 121 19.00 -7.94 -0.21
N ARG A 122 17.68 -8.13 -0.31
CA ARG A 122 16.70 -7.51 0.60
C ARG A 122 16.95 -7.91 2.05
N LEU A 123 17.11 -9.22 2.31
CA LEU A 123 17.35 -9.74 3.65
C LEU A 123 18.66 -9.20 4.24
N HIS A 124 19.72 -9.10 3.44
CA HIS A 124 20.99 -8.52 3.89
C HIS A 124 20.83 -7.04 4.29
N GLN A 125 20.16 -6.25 3.45
CA GLN A 125 19.93 -4.84 3.70
C GLN A 125 19.07 -4.60 4.95
N GLU A 126 18.04 -5.43 5.16
CA GLU A 126 17.21 -5.38 6.37
C GLU A 126 18.01 -5.69 7.64
N ALA A 127 18.89 -6.69 7.59
CA ALA A 127 19.75 -7.05 8.71
C ALA A 127 20.74 -5.92 9.07
N GLU A 128 21.40 -5.32 8.07
CA GLU A 128 22.31 -4.19 8.27
C GLU A 128 21.60 -2.96 8.85
N THR A 129 20.41 -2.64 8.34
CA THR A 129 19.63 -1.49 8.81
C THR A 129 19.24 -1.68 10.28
N LYS A 130 18.78 -2.89 10.63
CA LYS A 130 18.39 -3.22 12.01
C LYS A 130 19.58 -3.11 12.98
N SER A 131 20.74 -3.64 12.58
CA SER A 131 22.00 -3.55 13.34
C SER A 131 22.42 -2.09 13.60
N PHE A 132 22.37 -1.24 12.57
CA PHE A 132 22.69 0.18 12.72
C PHE A 132 21.74 0.90 13.69
N GLN A 133 20.44 0.58 13.61
CA GLN A 133 19.41 1.19 14.44
C GLN A 133 19.51 0.77 15.91
N GLU A 134 19.80 -0.51 16.18
CA GLU A 134 20.07 -1.03 17.52
C GLU A 134 21.33 -0.40 18.13
N THR A 135 22.39 -0.24 17.32
CA THR A 135 23.63 0.42 17.75
C THR A 135 23.40 1.89 18.09
N SER A 136 22.68 2.61 17.23
CA SER A 136 22.33 4.02 17.45
C SER A 136 21.49 4.23 18.71
N GLN A 137 20.49 3.37 18.94
CA GLN A 137 19.70 3.43 20.18
C GLN A 137 20.54 3.13 21.43
N THR A 138 21.49 2.21 21.33
CA THR A 138 22.38 1.85 22.43
C THR A 138 23.28 3.02 22.80
N GLU A 139 23.88 3.69 21.81
CA GLU A 139 24.69 4.89 22.04
C GLU A 139 23.86 6.06 22.59
N LEU A 140 22.63 6.25 22.09
CA LEU A 140 21.73 7.28 22.62
C LEU A 140 21.41 7.04 24.11
N LYS A 141 21.14 5.78 24.50
CA LYS A 141 20.91 5.40 25.90
C LYS A 141 22.13 5.69 26.79
N LYS A 142 23.36 5.54 26.27
CA LYS A 142 24.59 5.88 27.01
C LYS A 142 24.75 7.39 27.20
N LEU A 143 24.29 8.19 26.25
CA LEU A 143 24.47 9.65 26.26
C LEU A 143 23.39 10.40 27.08
N MET A 144 22.18 9.83 27.18
CA MET A 144 21.04 10.43 27.89
C MET A 144 21.36 10.87 29.34
N PRO A 145 22.05 10.07 30.18
CA PRO A 145 22.41 10.48 31.54
C PRO A 145 23.31 11.72 31.58
N LEU A 146 24.24 11.86 30.62
CA LEU A 146 25.13 13.02 30.54
C LEU A 146 24.35 14.29 30.16
N ILE A 147 23.41 14.20 29.22
CA ILE A 147 22.59 15.35 28.80
C ILE A 147 21.72 15.85 29.98
N LYS A 148 21.13 14.93 30.75
CA LYS A 148 20.36 15.28 31.96
C LYS A 148 21.16 16.05 33.00
N ALA A 149 22.46 15.78 33.11
CA ALA A 149 23.33 16.40 34.10
C ALA A 149 23.87 17.78 33.68
N LEU A 150 23.87 18.09 32.38
CA LEU A 150 24.58 19.27 31.85
C LEU A 150 23.81 20.59 32.01
N VAL A 151 22.47 20.58 31.98
CA VAL A 151 21.66 21.81 32.11
C VAL A 151 20.34 21.50 32.81
N PRO A 152 20.06 22.10 33.99
CA PRO A 152 18.74 22.01 34.60
C PRO A 152 17.66 22.54 33.65
N LEU A 153 16.61 21.76 33.46
CA LEU A 153 15.48 22.12 32.62
C LEU A 153 14.64 23.21 33.30
N HIS A 154 13.87 23.98 32.54
CA HIS A 154 12.89 24.88 33.12
C HIS A 154 11.60 24.15 33.50
N SER A 155 11.18 23.17 32.71
CA SER A 155 10.01 22.35 33.01
C SER A 155 10.14 20.97 32.38
N CYS A 156 9.32 20.01 32.84
CA CYS A 156 9.27 18.68 32.23
C CYS A 156 8.89 18.71 30.73
N ARG A 157 8.31 19.78 30.19
CA ARG A 157 8.10 19.91 28.74
C ARG A 157 9.40 19.88 27.92
N GLN A 158 10.52 20.24 28.52
CA GLN A 158 11.83 20.23 27.85
C GLN A 158 12.55 18.88 27.98
N ALA A 159 12.03 17.96 28.79
CA ALA A 159 12.59 16.62 28.88
C ALA A 159 12.27 15.83 27.60
N PRO A 160 13.13 14.87 27.21
CA PRO A 160 12.92 14.07 26.00
C PRO A 160 11.56 13.39 25.96
N VAL A 161 10.88 13.52 24.82
CA VAL A 161 9.57 12.90 24.57
C VAL A 161 9.67 11.38 24.71
N ASN A 162 8.64 10.75 25.27
CA ASN A 162 8.55 9.30 25.53
C ASN A 162 9.60 8.75 26.51
N TYR A 163 10.24 9.60 27.32
CA TYR A 163 11.24 9.18 28.29
C TYR A 163 10.95 9.76 29.68
N SER A 164 10.05 9.08 30.40
CA SER A 164 9.71 9.38 31.79
C SER A 164 10.84 8.98 32.73
N ASP A 165 11.36 9.93 33.49
CA ASP A 165 12.50 9.72 34.39
C ASP A 165 12.66 10.95 35.31
N LYS A 166 13.69 10.93 36.15
CA LYS A 166 14.10 12.05 36.99
C LYS A 166 14.95 13.05 36.22
N TYR A 167 14.69 14.33 36.47
CA TYR A 167 15.39 15.47 35.87
C TYR A 167 15.55 16.60 36.88
N MET A 168 16.65 17.34 36.77
CA MET A 168 16.82 18.58 37.51
C MET A 168 16.03 19.71 36.86
N ILE A 169 15.13 20.34 37.62
CA ILE A 169 14.35 21.50 37.19
C ILE A 169 14.77 22.76 37.96
N LYS A 170 14.90 23.86 37.24
CA LYS A 170 15.11 25.20 37.77
C LYS A 170 13.84 26.04 37.56
N ALA A 171 13.05 26.18 38.63
CA ALA A 171 11.75 26.86 38.59
C ALA A 171 11.82 28.33 38.14
N GLY A 172 12.91 29.05 38.41
CA GLY A 172 13.15 30.43 37.98
C GLY A 172 14.63 30.83 38.04
N ILE A 173 14.99 32.01 37.53
CA ILE A 173 16.40 32.44 37.37
C ILE A 173 17.17 32.40 38.71
N ASN A 174 16.51 32.77 39.81
CA ASN A 174 17.08 32.85 41.15
C ASN A 174 16.76 31.65 42.05
N SER A 175 16.11 30.59 41.53
CA SER A 175 15.83 29.38 42.31
C SER A 175 16.97 28.37 42.20
N GLN A 176 17.20 27.58 43.24
CA GLN A 176 18.09 26.42 43.13
C GLN A 176 17.40 25.33 42.31
N PRO A 177 18.14 24.61 41.44
CA PRO A 177 17.61 23.42 40.79
C PRO A 177 17.24 22.33 41.81
N PHE A 178 16.16 21.61 41.55
CA PHE A 178 15.74 20.45 42.34
C PHE A 178 15.31 19.31 41.42
N GLU A 179 15.45 18.08 41.89
CA GLU A 179 15.08 16.89 41.12
C GLU A 179 13.55 16.69 41.15
N VAL A 180 12.97 16.31 40.01
CA VAL A 180 11.56 15.91 39.91
C VAL A 180 11.45 14.68 39.02
N PHE A 181 10.33 13.96 39.15
CA PHE A 181 9.94 12.95 38.17
C PHE A 181 9.12 13.58 37.04
N CYS A 182 9.59 13.47 35.80
CA CYS A 182 8.87 13.90 34.61
C CYS A 182 8.12 12.72 33.97
N GLU A 183 6.80 12.84 33.82
CA GLU A 183 5.97 11.90 33.08
C GLU A 183 5.78 12.38 31.63
N GLN A 184 6.32 11.60 30.70
CA GLN A 184 6.32 11.87 29.26
C GLN A 184 5.38 10.97 28.45
N ASN A 185 4.89 9.89 29.05
CA ASN A 185 4.17 8.84 28.32
C ASN A 185 2.65 8.96 28.44
N LYS A 186 2.13 9.77 29.35
CA LYS A 186 0.69 9.96 29.56
C LYS A 186 0.26 11.40 29.30
N PHE A 187 -0.97 11.59 28.84
CA PHE A 187 -1.60 12.89 28.66
C PHE A 187 -0.72 13.91 27.91
N ASP A 188 -0.13 13.48 26.79
CA ASP A 188 0.79 14.26 25.93
C ASP A 188 2.13 14.66 26.58
N GLY A 189 2.48 14.06 27.72
CA GLY A 189 3.78 14.24 28.36
C GLY A 189 4.02 15.65 28.92
N GLY A 190 5.26 15.90 29.34
CA GLY A 190 5.67 17.17 29.95
C GLY A 190 5.16 17.41 31.37
N TRP A 191 4.69 16.38 32.06
CA TRP A 191 4.11 16.48 33.40
C TRP A 191 5.17 16.37 34.49
N THR A 192 5.13 17.28 35.47
CA THR A 192 5.92 17.19 36.71
C THR A 192 5.08 16.49 37.77
N VAL A 193 5.48 15.32 38.24
CA VAL A 193 4.77 14.61 39.32
C VAL A 193 5.05 15.29 40.66
N ILE A 194 3.99 15.69 41.36
CA ILE A 194 4.09 16.39 42.66
C ILE A 194 3.68 15.51 43.85
N GLN A 195 2.94 14.43 43.57
CA GLN A 195 2.55 13.41 44.54
C GLN A 195 2.34 12.09 43.83
N HIS A 196 2.76 10.99 44.45
CA HIS A 196 2.55 9.63 43.93
C HIS A 196 2.33 8.64 45.07
N ARG A 197 1.23 7.89 45.00
CA ARG A 197 0.80 6.86 45.96
C ARG A 197 0.36 5.62 45.20
N PHE A 198 0.80 4.43 45.59
CA PHE A 198 0.41 3.18 44.96
C PHE A 198 0.62 1.91 45.81
N ASP A 199 1.42 1.94 46.88
CA ASP A 199 1.77 0.76 47.68
C ASP A 199 1.74 0.96 49.20
N GLY A 200 1.55 2.19 49.68
CA GLY A 200 1.53 2.50 51.11
C GLY A 200 2.88 2.41 51.80
N SER A 201 3.99 2.36 51.07
CA SER A 201 5.36 2.26 51.60
C SER A 201 5.81 3.51 52.37
N VAL A 202 5.18 4.65 52.13
CA VAL A 202 5.51 5.93 52.78
C VAL A 202 4.31 6.39 53.60
N ASP A 203 4.57 6.71 54.87
CA ASP A 203 3.59 7.37 55.73
C ASP A 203 3.47 8.86 55.37
N PHE A 204 2.24 9.30 55.12
CA PHE A 204 1.88 10.67 54.74
C PHE A 204 1.30 11.47 55.92
N TYR A 205 1.18 10.88 57.11
CA TYR A 205 0.82 11.61 58.31
C TYR A 205 2.05 12.35 58.88
N ARG A 206 2.42 13.44 58.20
CA ARG A 206 3.65 14.21 58.43
C ARG A 206 3.37 15.65 58.87
N GLY A 207 4.36 16.25 59.52
CA GLY A 207 4.28 17.62 60.02
C GLY A 207 4.51 18.67 58.93
N TRP A 208 4.34 19.94 59.29
CA TRP A 208 4.46 21.09 58.36
C TRP A 208 5.79 21.13 57.63
N SER A 209 6.90 20.95 58.37
CA SER A 209 8.24 21.06 57.80
C SER A 209 8.50 20.02 56.70
N GLU A 210 8.00 18.80 56.88
CA GLU A 210 8.13 17.73 55.90
C GLU A 210 7.25 17.98 54.67
N TYR A 211 6.00 18.42 54.85
CA TYR A 211 5.14 18.79 53.72
C TYR A 211 5.67 20.01 52.94
N ARG A 212 6.31 20.96 53.64
CA ARG A 212 6.98 22.11 53.04
C ARG A 212 8.13 21.66 52.13
N ASN A 213 9.01 20.82 52.65
CA ASN A 213 10.29 20.45 52.01
C ASN A 213 10.19 19.24 51.09
N GLY A 214 9.16 18.42 51.22
CA GLY A 214 9.02 17.15 50.50
C GLY A 214 9.54 15.95 51.30
N PHE A 215 9.04 14.77 50.95
CA PHE A 215 9.42 13.49 51.57
C PHE A 215 9.12 12.31 50.63
N GLY A 216 9.71 11.16 50.92
CA GLY A 216 9.59 9.94 50.12
C GLY A 216 10.70 9.80 49.08
N ASN A 217 10.45 9.01 48.04
CA ASN A 217 11.41 8.76 46.97
C ASN A 217 10.73 8.96 45.60
N LEU A 218 11.37 9.71 44.69
CA LEU A 218 10.87 9.93 43.33
C LEU A 218 10.70 8.63 42.51
N ASP A 219 11.40 7.56 42.87
CA ASP A 219 11.23 6.22 42.29
C ASP A 219 10.11 5.39 42.95
N GLY A 220 9.49 5.92 44.02
CA GLY A 220 8.46 5.26 44.82
C GLY A 220 7.30 6.21 45.16
N GLU A 221 6.77 6.09 46.38
CA GLU A 221 5.80 7.07 46.90
C GLU A 221 6.50 8.32 47.41
N PHE A 222 5.93 9.49 47.09
CA PHE A 222 6.50 10.76 47.55
C PHE A 222 5.49 11.90 47.52
N TRP A 223 5.85 12.94 48.27
CA TRP A 223 5.31 14.29 48.16
C TRP A 223 6.46 15.22 47.78
N LEU A 224 6.34 15.96 46.68
CA LEU A 224 7.44 16.76 46.15
C LEU A 224 7.88 17.85 47.12
N GLY A 225 6.93 18.48 47.84
CA GLY A 225 7.18 19.61 48.73
C GLY A 225 6.43 20.86 48.29
N LEU A 226 5.69 21.48 49.21
CA LEU A 226 4.86 22.65 48.92
C LEU A 226 5.68 23.83 48.40
N GLU A 227 6.91 24.01 48.90
CA GLU A 227 7.77 25.11 48.47
C GLU A 227 8.19 24.95 47.00
N TYR A 228 8.52 23.74 46.57
CA TYR A 228 8.86 23.46 45.17
C TYR A 228 7.65 23.65 44.25
N VAL A 229 6.47 23.18 44.67
CA VAL A 229 5.22 23.36 43.90
C VAL A 229 4.83 24.85 43.82
N HIS A 230 4.98 25.61 44.90
CA HIS A 230 4.78 27.05 44.90
C HIS A 230 5.71 27.75 43.90
N GLN A 231 7.02 27.45 43.93
CA GLN A 231 7.98 28.07 43.03
C GLN A 231 7.68 27.78 41.56
N LEU A 232 7.27 26.56 41.21
CA LEU A 232 6.86 26.21 39.85
C LEU A 232 5.62 27.00 39.42
N THR A 233 4.56 26.95 40.23
CA THR A 233 3.24 27.50 39.86
C THR A 233 3.15 29.02 39.94
N LYS A 234 4.01 29.67 40.74
CA LYS A 234 4.12 31.14 40.80
C LYS A 234 4.77 31.71 39.54
N ASN A 235 5.77 31.04 38.99
CA ASN A 235 6.58 31.58 37.91
C ASN A 235 5.93 31.43 36.53
N ARG A 236 5.08 30.41 36.35
CA ARG A 236 4.34 30.15 35.11
C ARG A 236 2.94 29.63 35.43
N PRO A 237 1.92 29.94 34.62
CA PRO A 237 0.62 29.27 34.73
C PRO A 237 0.78 27.76 34.56
N HIS A 238 0.14 26.97 35.42
CA HIS A 238 0.16 25.51 35.35
C HIS A 238 -1.26 24.95 35.35
N GLU A 239 -1.44 23.82 34.69
CA GLU A 239 -2.60 22.94 34.84
C GLU A 239 -2.28 21.81 35.83
N LEU A 240 -3.31 21.26 36.48
CA LEU A 240 -3.21 20.11 37.38
C LEU A 240 -3.92 18.91 36.76
N LEU A 241 -3.31 17.74 36.88
CA LEU A 241 -3.90 16.44 36.59
C LEU A 241 -3.77 15.55 37.81
N VAL A 242 -4.88 14.93 38.20
CA VAL A 242 -4.98 13.95 39.28
C VAL A 242 -5.46 12.65 38.67
N GLU A 243 -4.65 11.60 38.75
CA GLU A 243 -5.04 10.23 38.41
C GLU A 243 -5.36 9.47 39.70
N ILE A 244 -6.39 8.62 39.67
CA ILE A 244 -6.79 7.79 40.79
C ILE A 244 -7.16 6.37 40.32
N LYS A 245 -6.97 5.39 41.20
CA LYS A 245 -7.48 4.02 41.03
C LYS A 245 -7.99 3.49 42.36
N ASP A 246 -9.13 2.81 42.35
CA ASP A 246 -9.62 2.10 43.54
C ASP A 246 -9.01 0.69 43.67
N PHE A 247 -9.27 -0.01 44.77
CA PHE A 247 -8.77 -1.39 44.97
C PHE A 247 -9.46 -2.43 44.06
N HIS A 248 -10.57 -2.08 43.41
CA HIS A 248 -11.22 -2.93 42.40
C HIS A 248 -10.62 -2.74 41.00
N GLY A 249 -9.70 -1.80 40.85
CA GLY A 249 -9.00 -1.50 39.62
C GLY A 249 -9.68 -0.48 38.72
N ASN A 250 -10.78 0.15 39.18
CA ASN A 250 -11.42 1.24 38.44
C ASN A 250 -10.52 2.46 38.44
N TYR A 251 -10.30 3.02 37.26
CA TYR A 251 -9.43 4.17 37.05
C TYR A 251 -10.24 5.42 36.69
N GLY A 252 -9.82 6.57 37.20
CA GLY A 252 -10.39 7.87 36.87
C GLY A 252 -9.32 8.96 36.87
N TYR A 253 -9.63 10.10 36.27
CA TYR A 253 -8.80 11.28 36.39
C TYR A 253 -9.63 12.57 36.51
N ALA A 254 -9.04 13.56 37.18
CA ALA A 254 -9.55 14.92 37.28
C ALA A 254 -8.47 15.89 36.80
N LYS A 255 -8.85 16.79 35.89
CA LYS A 255 -7.95 17.78 35.29
C LYS A 255 -8.50 19.17 35.54
N TYR A 256 -7.64 20.10 35.96
CA TYR A 256 -7.98 21.49 36.22
C TYR A 256 -7.14 22.40 35.34
N SER A 257 -7.78 23.33 34.64
CA SER A 257 -7.11 24.22 33.67
C SER A 257 -6.11 25.19 34.28
N GLU A 258 -6.15 25.40 35.60
CA GLU A 258 -5.24 26.26 36.34
C GLU A 258 -4.96 25.66 37.71
N PHE A 259 -3.74 25.82 38.20
CA PHE A 259 -3.29 25.38 39.52
C PHE A 259 -2.17 26.31 40.02
N GLU A 260 -2.38 26.93 41.18
CA GLU A 260 -1.40 27.83 41.79
C GLU A 260 -1.48 27.75 43.32
N LEU A 261 -0.32 27.60 43.96
CA LEU A 261 -0.19 27.68 45.41
C LEU A 261 0.33 29.04 45.85
N GLY A 262 -0.20 29.54 46.97
CA GLY A 262 0.36 30.67 47.69
C GLY A 262 1.72 30.37 48.28
N SER A 263 2.37 31.41 48.79
CA SER A 263 3.64 31.29 49.51
C SER A 263 3.47 30.68 50.90
N GLU A 264 4.57 30.38 51.59
CA GLU A 264 4.54 29.88 52.97
C GLU A 264 3.84 30.83 53.95
N THR A 265 3.98 32.15 53.76
CA THR A 265 3.31 33.17 54.59
C THR A 265 1.80 33.19 54.35
N GLU A 266 1.36 32.83 53.14
CA GLU A 266 -0.04 32.57 52.79
C GLU A 266 -0.48 31.15 53.18
N SER A 267 0.36 30.37 53.88
CA SER A 267 0.12 28.98 54.27
C SER A 267 -0.18 28.06 53.08
N TYR A 268 0.53 28.29 51.97
CA TYR A 268 0.42 27.53 50.72
C TYR A 268 -1.03 27.37 50.22
N ALA A 269 -1.84 28.42 50.37
CA ALA A 269 -3.25 28.40 49.97
C ALA A 269 -3.44 27.98 48.51
N LEU A 270 -4.49 27.21 48.20
CA LEU A 270 -4.83 26.81 46.83
C LEU A 270 -5.46 27.99 46.07
N LYS A 271 -4.64 28.93 45.60
CA LYS A 271 -5.06 30.22 45.03
C LYS A 271 -5.79 30.06 43.71
N LYS A 272 -5.32 29.16 42.85
CA LYS A 272 -6.00 28.84 41.59
C LYS A 272 -6.31 27.36 41.51
N LEU A 273 -7.56 27.10 41.16
CA LEU A 273 -8.07 25.82 40.71
C LEU A 273 -9.04 26.17 39.57
N GLY A 274 -8.63 25.83 38.36
CA GLY A 274 -9.30 26.21 37.12
C GLY A 274 -10.55 25.38 36.82
N ILE A 275 -10.98 25.40 35.57
CA ILE A 275 -12.14 24.64 35.10
C ILE A 275 -11.82 23.14 35.18
N TYR A 276 -12.69 22.39 35.86
CA TYR A 276 -12.62 20.94 35.93
C TYR A 276 -12.98 20.27 34.59
N SER A 277 -12.27 19.19 34.28
CA SER A 277 -12.62 18.22 33.25
C SER A 277 -12.11 16.82 33.67
N GLY A 278 -12.67 15.74 33.12
CA GLY A 278 -12.21 14.38 33.39
C GLY A 278 -13.32 13.43 33.80
N THR A 279 -12.94 12.23 34.23
CA THR A 279 -13.84 11.10 34.51
C THR A 279 -14.07 10.83 35.99
N ALA A 280 -13.30 11.45 36.90
CA ALA A 280 -13.39 11.21 38.34
C ALA A 280 -14.42 12.10 39.08
N ALA A 281 -15.09 13.00 38.37
CA ALA A 281 -15.84 14.12 38.92
C ALA A 281 -14.99 15.00 39.88
N ASP A 282 -15.54 16.11 40.33
CA ASP A 282 -14.76 17.16 41.00
C ASP A 282 -14.81 17.07 42.54
N SER A 283 -13.87 16.34 43.15
CA SER A 283 -13.71 16.29 44.62
C SER A 283 -12.79 17.38 45.20
N MET A 284 -12.23 18.26 44.37
CA MET A 284 -11.44 19.41 44.84
C MET A 284 -12.18 20.75 44.75
N LYS A 285 -13.42 20.75 44.26
CA LYS A 285 -14.27 21.94 44.09
C LYS A 285 -14.25 22.90 45.27
N TRP A 286 -14.31 22.38 46.50
CA TRP A 286 -14.40 23.17 47.72
C TRP A 286 -13.06 23.44 48.40
N ASN A 287 -11.94 22.99 47.82
CA ASN A 287 -10.61 23.22 48.37
C ASN A 287 -9.97 24.52 47.85
N LYS A 288 -10.58 25.18 46.86
CA LYS A 288 -10.08 26.45 46.30
C LYS A 288 -10.12 27.56 47.36
N ASN A 289 -9.03 28.33 47.45
CA ASN A 289 -8.74 29.38 48.43
C ASN A 289 -8.46 28.90 49.85
N GLU A 290 -8.52 27.59 50.11
CA GLU A 290 -8.21 27.05 51.42
C GLU A 290 -6.72 26.99 51.67
N LYS A 291 -6.34 27.10 52.94
CA LYS A 291 -4.95 27.00 53.40
C LYS A 291 -4.59 25.53 53.62
N PHE A 292 -3.33 25.20 53.38
CA PHE A 292 -2.84 23.86 53.67
C PHE A 292 -2.75 23.66 55.18
N SER A 293 -3.20 22.53 55.71
CA SER A 293 -3.10 22.18 57.14
C SER A 293 -2.44 20.82 57.32
N THR A 294 -1.58 20.72 58.33
CA THR A 294 -0.96 19.49 58.86
C THR A 294 -1.41 19.29 60.31
N PHE A 295 -1.14 18.12 60.90
CA PHE A 295 -1.56 17.84 62.29
C PHE A 295 -0.92 18.79 63.32
N ASP A 296 0.27 19.31 63.03
CA ASP A 296 1.05 20.21 63.91
C ASP A 296 0.87 21.70 63.57
N ARG A 297 0.18 22.02 62.46
CA ARG A 297 -0.10 23.39 62.04
C ARG A 297 -1.45 23.46 61.35
N ASP A 298 -2.47 23.81 62.12
CA ASP A 298 -3.78 24.09 61.58
C ASP A 298 -3.89 25.55 61.13
N ASN A 299 -4.10 25.74 59.84
CA ASN A 299 -4.28 27.06 59.23
C ASN A 299 -5.77 27.37 58.95
N ASN A 300 -6.71 26.54 59.41
CA ASN A 300 -8.16 26.74 59.30
C ASN A 300 -8.84 26.90 60.68
N PRO A 301 -9.07 28.13 61.17
CA PRO A 301 -9.58 28.38 62.51
C PRO A 301 -11.00 27.85 62.78
N SER A 302 -11.81 27.59 61.74
CA SER A 302 -13.16 27.03 61.89
C SER A 302 -13.17 25.50 61.98
N HIS A 303 -12.05 24.86 61.64
CA HIS A 303 -11.98 23.45 61.26
C HIS A 303 -10.71 22.79 61.80
N ALA A 304 -10.33 23.19 63.02
CA ALA A 304 -9.00 23.02 63.61
C ALA A 304 -8.55 21.56 63.91
N TYR A 305 -9.19 20.54 63.33
CA TYR A 305 -8.96 19.12 63.62
C TYR A 305 -9.00 18.21 62.39
N TYR A 306 -9.25 18.72 61.17
CA TYR A 306 -9.39 17.84 59.99
C TYR A 306 -8.09 17.13 59.62
N ALA A 307 -6.93 17.77 59.78
CA ALA A 307 -5.66 17.11 59.48
C ALA A 307 -5.41 15.91 60.42
N GLU A 308 -5.77 16.04 61.70
CA GLU A 308 -5.71 14.95 62.66
C GLU A 308 -6.75 13.85 62.35
N LEU A 309 -8.01 14.23 62.14
CA LEU A 309 -9.12 13.31 61.88
C LEU A 309 -9.00 12.58 60.52
N ARG A 310 -8.51 13.26 59.49
CA ARG A 310 -8.31 12.71 58.14
C ARG A 310 -6.93 12.05 57.98
N HIS A 311 -6.11 12.08 59.03
CA HIS A 311 -4.79 11.48 59.12
C HIS A 311 -3.92 11.76 57.88
N GLY A 312 -3.91 13.01 57.46
CA GLY A 312 -3.20 13.49 56.29
C GLY A 312 -3.00 15.00 56.35
N ALA A 313 -2.53 15.58 55.25
CA ALA A 313 -2.42 17.02 55.11
C ALA A 313 -2.98 17.46 53.76
N TRP A 314 -3.78 18.52 53.79
CA TRP A 314 -4.54 18.98 52.63
C TRP A 314 -5.02 20.41 52.80
N TRP A 315 -5.60 20.96 51.73
CA TRP A 315 -6.34 22.22 51.75
C TRP A 315 -7.74 22.03 52.33
N TYR A 316 -7.84 21.66 53.61
CA TYR A 316 -9.11 21.24 54.22
C TYR A 316 -10.13 22.39 54.40
N TRP A 317 -11.38 22.08 54.05
CA TRP A 317 -12.61 22.85 54.25
C TRP A 317 -13.75 21.99 54.82
N SER A 318 -14.77 22.63 55.42
CA SER A 318 -16.02 21.97 55.80
C SER A 318 -16.73 21.39 54.57
N SER A 319 -16.72 20.07 54.45
CA SER A 319 -17.14 19.29 53.26
C SER A 319 -16.04 19.01 52.24
N THR A 320 -14.78 18.88 52.68
CA THR A 320 -13.71 18.35 51.82
C THR A 320 -14.06 16.95 51.31
N LEU A 321 -14.02 16.77 49.99
CA LEU A 321 -14.43 15.54 49.32
C LEU A 321 -13.23 14.68 48.87
N SER A 322 -12.00 15.17 49.04
CA SER A 322 -10.75 14.49 48.66
C SER A 322 -9.80 14.39 49.85
N ASN A 323 -9.04 13.29 49.94
CA ASN A 323 -8.03 13.10 50.97
C ASN A 323 -6.85 12.30 50.42
N LEU A 324 -6.23 12.76 49.32
CA LEU A 324 -5.21 11.99 48.60
C LEU A 324 -3.94 11.72 49.42
N ASN A 325 -3.73 12.48 50.49
CA ASN A 325 -2.62 12.31 51.43
C ASN A 325 -3.03 11.57 52.72
N GLY A 326 -4.21 10.94 52.73
CA GLY A 326 -4.66 10.08 53.82
C GLY A 326 -3.96 8.72 53.86
N ARG A 327 -4.46 7.85 54.74
CA ARG A 327 -3.97 6.48 54.93
C ARG A 327 -4.22 5.62 53.69
N TYR A 328 -3.20 4.88 53.28
CA TYR A 328 -3.32 3.89 52.21
C TYR A 328 -4.04 2.65 52.74
N GLN A 329 -5.36 2.53 52.49
CA GLN A 329 -6.18 1.46 53.06
C GLN A 329 -7.37 1.13 52.15
N ASN A 330 -7.70 -0.17 52.05
CA ASN A 330 -8.89 -0.64 51.35
C ASN A 330 -10.08 -0.70 52.33
N THR A 331 -10.84 0.39 52.42
CA THR A 331 -11.97 0.55 53.35
C THR A 331 -13.00 1.53 52.80
N THR A 332 -14.24 1.43 53.25
CA THR A 332 -15.32 2.41 52.98
C THR A 332 -15.78 3.13 54.25
N GLU A 333 -15.25 2.75 55.41
CA GLU A 333 -15.74 3.17 56.73
C GLU A 333 -14.77 4.14 57.44
N ASP A 334 -13.54 4.29 56.92
CA ASP A 334 -12.52 5.15 57.52
C ASP A 334 -12.34 6.44 56.71
N TRP A 335 -12.71 7.56 57.32
CA TRP A 335 -12.59 8.88 56.71
C TRP A 335 -11.14 9.38 56.62
N SER A 336 -10.21 8.70 57.28
CA SER A 336 -8.77 8.96 57.18
C SER A 336 -8.12 8.30 55.98
N ALA A 337 -8.82 7.41 55.27
CA ALA A 337 -8.30 6.75 54.09
C ALA A 337 -8.00 7.74 52.94
N MET A 338 -7.17 7.30 52.00
CA MET A 338 -6.91 7.97 50.74
C MET A 338 -8.16 7.93 49.86
N THR A 339 -8.92 9.02 49.76
CA THR A 339 -10.25 9.01 49.10
C THR A 339 -10.46 10.13 48.07
N TRP A 340 -11.38 9.87 47.14
CA TRP A 340 -11.92 10.84 46.17
C TRP A 340 -13.42 10.61 46.01
N TYR A 341 -14.21 11.29 46.82
CA TYR A 341 -15.62 10.96 47.04
C TYR A 341 -16.45 10.94 45.77
N THR A 342 -16.30 11.95 44.91
CA THR A 342 -17.13 12.10 43.70
C THR A 342 -16.88 11.03 42.64
N PHE A 343 -15.84 10.21 42.75
CA PHE A 343 -15.52 9.20 41.74
C PHE A 343 -16.56 8.08 41.70
N LYS A 344 -17.04 7.68 42.88
CA LYS A 344 -18.07 6.64 43.05
C LYS A 344 -19.22 7.08 43.96
N VAL A 345 -19.16 8.32 44.46
CA VAL A 345 -20.10 8.86 45.46
C VAL A 345 -20.06 8.02 46.75
N ASP A 346 -18.85 7.61 47.14
CA ASP A 346 -18.58 6.84 48.34
C ASP A 346 -17.24 7.27 48.96
N TRP A 347 -16.90 6.72 50.13
CA TRP A 347 -15.62 6.94 50.80
C TRP A 347 -14.65 5.78 50.60
N LEU A 348 -14.75 5.08 49.46
CA LEU A 348 -13.87 3.96 49.16
C LEU A 348 -12.41 4.44 49.06
N GLY A 349 -11.55 3.77 49.80
CA GLY A 349 -10.12 3.95 49.75
C GLY A 349 -9.54 3.65 48.37
N LEU A 350 -8.55 4.44 47.96
CA LEU A 350 -7.87 4.33 46.69
C LEU A 350 -6.61 3.46 46.82
N SER A 351 -6.33 2.67 45.78
CA SER A 351 -5.10 1.89 45.65
C SER A 351 -3.98 2.64 44.92
N TYR A 352 -4.31 3.76 44.28
CA TYR A 352 -3.37 4.59 43.56
C TYR A 352 -3.85 6.05 43.52
N SER A 353 -2.93 6.98 43.67
CA SER A 353 -3.12 8.39 43.36
C SER A 353 -1.84 8.96 42.76
N ARG A 354 -1.98 9.83 41.76
CA ARG A 354 -0.85 10.61 41.25
C ARG A 354 -1.31 12.01 40.89
N MET A 355 -0.69 13.02 41.50
CA MET A 355 -0.91 14.42 41.16
C MET A 355 0.26 14.94 40.33
N MET A 356 -0.04 15.64 39.25
CA MET A 356 0.97 16.16 38.33
C MET A 356 0.59 17.56 37.85
N ILE A 357 1.58 18.41 37.64
CA ILE A 357 1.40 19.75 37.10
C ILE A 357 2.17 19.92 35.81
N ARG A 358 1.65 20.75 34.91
CA ARG A 358 2.32 21.06 33.64
C ARG A 358 2.15 22.54 33.33
N ASP A 359 3.21 23.20 32.91
CA ASP A 359 3.17 24.60 32.51
C ASP A 359 2.30 24.78 31.26
N ILE A 360 1.55 25.88 31.21
CA ILE A 360 0.69 26.26 30.10
C ILE A 360 1.49 27.22 29.22
N VAL A 361 1.68 26.84 27.95
CA VAL A 361 2.31 27.68 26.94
C VAL A 361 1.18 28.36 26.19
N ASN A 362 1.08 29.68 26.35
CA ASN A 362 0.13 30.51 25.59
C ASN A 362 0.65 30.80 24.17
#